data_AF-W2HRF6-F1
#
_entry.id   AF-W2HRF6-F1
#
_cell.length_a   1.000
_cell.length_b   1.000
_cell.length_c   1.000
_cell.angle_alpha   90.00
_cell.angle_beta   90.00
_cell.angle_gamma   90.00
#
_symmetry.space_group_name_H-M   'P 1'
#
loop_
_entity.id
_entity.type
_entity.pdbx_description
1 polymer ?
#
loop_
_entity_poly.entity_id
_entity_poly.type
_entity_poly.pdbx_seq_one_letter_code
_entity_poly.pdbx_strand_id
1 'polypeptide(L)'
;MLWDYRKYLKLHPTKNDPKLFDKAKITKASTDGTYANVLFAMGFATDKQLSQVYKDYRAWLKIHHPSKDTELTSAQAFLFDASRIDRAKSNSALAQRLFAKWKASGLDEGPVYQKLWIMGLENDNAVYKLYTDYVLWLDKNFPLPLKSTT
;
A
#
# COMPACT_ATOMS: atom_id res chain seq x y z
N MET A 1 1.26 -4.38 -5.85
CA MET A 1 1.94 -3.07 -6.04
C MET A 1 2.36 -2.85 -7.49
N LEU A 2 3.25 -3.63 -8.13
CA LEU A 2 3.34 -3.63 -9.60
C LEU A 2 2.45 -4.73 -10.23
N TRP A 3 2.43 -5.89 -9.57
CA TRP A 3 1.63 -7.05 -9.98
C TRP A 3 0.12 -6.77 -9.86
N ASP A 4 -0.31 -6.14 -8.78
CA ASP A 4 -1.72 -5.77 -8.59
C ASP A 4 -2.19 -4.70 -9.60
N TYR A 5 -1.36 -3.72 -9.97
CA TYR A 5 -1.71 -2.76 -11.02
C TYR A 5 -1.78 -3.43 -12.39
N ARG A 6 -0.76 -4.22 -12.76
CA ARG A 6 -0.75 -5.00 -14.01
C ARG A 6 -1.92 -5.99 -14.09
N LYS A 7 -2.33 -6.59 -12.97
CA LYS A 7 -3.46 -7.51 -12.88
C LYS A 7 -4.81 -6.77 -12.97
N TYR A 8 -4.95 -5.66 -12.27
CA TYR A 8 -6.14 -4.80 -12.34
C TYR A 8 -6.36 -4.31 -13.79
N LEU A 9 -5.31 -3.81 -14.44
CA LEU A 9 -5.35 -3.39 -15.85
C LEU A 9 -5.74 -4.52 -16.82
N LYS A 10 -5.39 -5.78 -16.53
CA LYS A 10 -5.79 -6.93 -17.34
C LYS A 10 -7.26 -7.34 -17.13
N LEU A 11 -7.79 -7.12 -15.92
CA LEU A 11 -9.14 -7.53 -15.53
C LEU A 11 -10.20 -6.47 -15.86
N HIS A 12 -9.79 -5.21 -16.01
CA HIS A 12 -10.67 -4.08 -16.33
C HIS A 12 -10.24 -3.38 -17.63
N PRO A 13 -10.30 -4.06 -18.79
CA PRO A 13 -10.11 -3.40 -20.08
C PRO A 13 -11.25 -2.39 -20.26
N THR A 14 -10.93 -1.10 -20.35
CA THR A 14 -11.92 -0.05 -20.60
C THR A 14 -12.60 -0.34 -21.93
N LYS A 15 -13.88 -0.74 -21.88
CA LYS A 15 -14.63 -1.35 -22.98
C LYS A 15 -14.70 -0.53 -24.28
N ASN A 16 -14.29 0.74 -24.30
CA ASN A 16 -14.48 1.63 -25.45
C ASN A 16 -13.22 2.30 -26.01
N ASP A 17 -12.00 2.01 -25.54
CA ASP A 17 -10.80 2.49 -26.26
C ASP A 17 -9.55 1.62 -26.02
N PRO A 18 -9.18 0.75 -26.97
CA PRO A 18 -8.02 -0.13 -26.85
C PRO A 18 -6.67 0.60 -26.91
N LYS A 19 -6.63 1.93 -27.13
CA LYS A 19 -5.38 2.71 -27.29
C LYS A 19 -4.93 3.48 -26.03
N LEU A 20 -5.70 3.43 -24.94
CA LEU A 20 -5.39 4.21 -23.73
C LEU A 20 -4.23 3.61 -22.89
N PHE A 21 -3.92 2.32 -23.05
CA PHE A 21 -3.00 1.60 -22.15
C PHE A 21 -2.04 0.65 -22.87
N ASP A 22 -1.38 1.13 -23.93
CA ASP A 22 -0.27 0.39 -24.53
C ASP A 22 0.83 0.16 -23.47
N LYS A 23 1.38 -1.06 -23.44
CA LYS A 23 2.54 -1.47 -22.63
C LYS A 23 3.68 -0.47 -22.75
N ALA A 24 3.87 0.12 -23.94
CA ALA A 24 4.84 1.20 -24.17
C ALA A 24 4.55 2.45 -23.32
N LYS A 25 3.29 2.90 -23.24
CA LYS A 25 2.89 4.07 -22.44
C LYS A 25 2.96 3.80 -20.93
N ILE A 26 2.64 2.58 -20.48
CA ILE A 26 2.81 2.17 -19.06
C ILE A 26 4.31 2.14 -18.68
N THR A 27 5.15 1.65 -19.59
CA THR A 27 6.61 1.62 -19.40
C THR A 27 7.19 3.03 -19.37
N LYS A 28 6.66 3.93 -20.20
CA LYS A 28 7.05 5.34 -20.22
C LYS A 28 6.57 6.11 -18.99
N ALA A 29 5.33 5.90 -18.54
CA ALA A 29 4.83 6.45 -17.28
C ALA A 29 5.59 5.91 -16.06
N SER A 30 6.22 4.74 -16.19
CA SER A 30 7.08 4.19 -15.14
C SER A 30 8.49 4.75 -15.06
N THR A 31 8.86 5.53 -16.06
CA THR A 31 10.19 6.14 -16.19
C THR A 31 10.12 7.67 -16.24
N ASP A 32 8.95 8.25 -16.56
CA ASP A 32 8.71 9.68 -16.71
C ASP A 32 7.44 10.11 -15.94
N GLY A 33 7.63 10.91 -14.88
CA GLY A 33 6.57 11.40 -14.01
C GLY A 33 5.57 12.34 -14.68
N THR A 34 5.86 12.82 -15.90
CA THR A 34 4.99 13.72 -16.67
C THR A 34 3.78 12.97 -17.26
N TYR A 35 3.98 11.72 -17.68
CA TYR A 35 2.90 10.85 -18.19
C TYR A 35 1.93 10.40 -17.09
N ALA A 36 2.39 10.34 -15.85
CA ALA A 36 1.58 10.05 -14.67
C ALA A 36 0.48 11.12 -14.46
N ASN A 37 0.77 12.39 -14.80
CA ASN A 37 -0.18 13.50 -14.73
C ASN A 37 -1.21 13.49 -15.87
N VAL A 38 -0.80 13.05 -17.07
CA VAL A 38 -1.71 12.88 -18.23
C VAL A 38 -2.77 11.82 -17.96
N LEU A 39 -2.42 10.75 -17.25
CA LEU A 39 -3.39 9.76 -16.79
C LEU A 39 -4.39 10.40 -15.84
N PHE A 40 -3.97 11.12 -14.79
CA PHE A 40 -4.86 11.79 -13.84
C PHE A 40 -5.92 12.71 -14.49
N ALA A 41 -5.55 13.40 -15.58
CA ALA A 41 -6.44 14.29 -16.33
C ALA A 41 -7.55 13.58 -17.14
N MET A 42 -7.44 12.27 -17.40
CA MET A 42 -8.37 11.51 -18.26
C MET A 42 -9.54 10.85 -17.51
N GLY A 43 -9.92 11.36 -16.33
CA GLY A 43 -11.13 10.92 -15.60
C GLY A 43 -10.89 10.03 -14.37
N PHE A 44 -9.66 9.97 -13.86
CA PHE A 44 -9.27 9.11 -12.71
C PHE A 44 -9.84 9.56 -11.35
N ALA A 45 -10.36 10.78 -11.26
CA ALA A 45 -10.89 11.35 -10.02
C ALA A 45 -12.17 10.66 -9.53
N THR A 46 -12.90 9.95 -10.40
CA THR A 46 -14.19 9.32 -10.06
C THR A 46 -14.07 7.84 -9.69
N ASP A 47 -13.00 7.13 -10.10
CA ASP A 47 -12.76 5.74 -9.71
C ASP A 47 -11.80 5.65 -8.51
N LYS A 48 -12.38 5.42 -7.32
CA LYS A 48 -11.66 5.33 -6.05
C LYS A 48 -10.59 4.22 -6.05
N GLN A 49 -10.81 3.10 -6.74
CA GLN A 49 -9.85 2.00 -6.76
C GLN A 49 -8.65 2.33 -7.65
N LEU A 50 -8.89 2.87 -8.85
CA LEU A 50 -7.85 3.23 -9.79
C LEU A 50 -6.97 4.39 -9.27
N SER A 51 -7.60 5.38 -8.64
CA SER A 51 -6.90 6.47 -7.94
C SER A 51 -5.97 5.95 -6.83
N GLN A 52 -6.43 4.94 -6.08
CA GLN A 52 -5.64 4.34 -5.00
C GLN A 52 -4.42 3.58 -5.53
N VAL A 53 -4.59 2.82 -6.61
CA VAL A 53 -3.48 2.11 -7.24
C VAL A 53 -2.43 3.07 -7.82
N TYR A 54 -2.86 4.22 -8.35
CA TYR A 54 -1.95 5.27 -8.79
C TYR A 54 -1.13 5.87 -7.64
N LYS A 55 -1.76 6.17 -6.49
CA LYS A 55 -1.07 6.68 -5.30
C LYS A 55 -0.03 5.68 -4.78
N ASP A 56 -0.40 4.42 -4.67
CA ASP A 56 0.49 3.30 -4.33
C ASP A 56 1.72 3.25 -5.25
N TYR A 57 1.48 3.43 -6.55
CA TYR A 57 2.52 3.38 -7.56
C TYR A 57 3.49 4.56 -7.44
N ARG A 58 2.96 5.78 -7.26
CA ARG A 58 3.77 6.98 -7.03
C ARG A 58 4.63 6.84 -5.78
N ALA A 59 4.09 6.34 -4.68
CA ALA A 59 4.86 6.12 -3.46
C ALA A 59 5.94 5.02 -3.62
N TRP A 60 5.66 3.96 -4.39
CA TRP A 60 6.68 2.96 -4.75
C TRP A 60 7.83 3.56 -5.57
N LEU A 61 7.51 4.42 -6.56
CA LEU A 61 8.52 5.12 -7.37
C LEU A 61 9.43 5.99 -6.52
N LYS A 62 8.91 6.69 -5.49
CA LYS A 62 9.74 7.51 -4.59
C LYS A 62 10.83 6.72 -3.86
N ILE A 63 10.64 5.42 -3.64
CA ILE A 63 11.58 4.56 -2.93
C ILE A 63 12.58 3.90 -3.89
N HIS A 64 12.08 3.40 -5.01
CA HIS A 64 12.86 2.54 -5.91
C HIS A 64 13.42 3.27 -7.14
N HIS A 65 12.83 4.41 -7.52
CA HIS A 65 13.22 5.22 -8.67
C HIS A 65 13.10 6.72 -8.37
N PRO A 66 13.79 7.22 -7.33
CA PRO A 66 13.70 8.63 -6.98
C PRO A 66 14.32 9.50 -8.07
N SER A 67 13.62 10.56 -8.47
CA SER A 67 14.25 11.65 -9.23
C SER A 67 15.04 12.54 -8.26
N LYS A 68 15.94 13.37 -8.80
CA LYS A 68 16.81 14.26 -8.00
C LYS A 68 16.01 15.20 -7.08
N ASP A 69 14.78 15.54 -7.46
CA ASP A 69 13.90 16.47 -6.75
C ASP A 69 12.82 15.75 -5.92
N THR A 70 12.87 14.41 -5.82
CA THR A 70 11.88 13.63 -5.08
C THR A 70 12.24 13.49 -3.62
N GLU A 71 11.38 14.01 -2.75
CA GLU A 71 11.44 13.71 -1.32
C GLU A 71 11.28 12.19 -1.10
N LEU A 72 12.34 11.57 -0.61
CA LEU A 72 12.43 10.12 -0.40
C LEU A 72 11.52 9.71 0.74
N THR A 73 10.56 8.85 0.44
CA THR A 73 9.85 8.09 1.48
C THR A 73 10.74 6.91 1.88
N SER A 74 10.97 6.69 3.17
CA SER A 74 11.72 5.51 3.60
C SER A 74 10.91 4.23 3.32
N ALA A 75 11.58 3.10 3.10
CA ALA A 75 10.91 1.81 2.88
C ALA A 75 9.97 1.44 4.04
N GLN A 76 10.33 1.82 5.27
CA GLN A 76 9.49 1.63 6.45
C GLN A 76 8.28 2.58 6.46
N ALA A 77 8.48 3.87 6.14
CA ALA A 77 7.37 4.84 6.06
C ALA A 77 6.32 4.42 5.01
N PHE A 78 6.77 3.81 3.91
CA PHE A 78 5.88 3.28 2.88
C PHE A 78 4.98 2.12 3.32
N LEU A 79 5.35 1.40 4.38
CA LEU A 79 4.47 0.38 4.97
C LEU A 79 3.26 1.00 5.67
N PHE A 80 3.34 2.28 6.02
CA PHE A 80 2.27 3.06 6.65
C PHE A 80 1.71 4.12 5.71
N ASP A 81 1.90 3.97 4.39
CA ASP A 81 1.22 4.84 3.44
C ASP A 81 -0.29 4.69 3.60
N ALA A 82 -1.02 5.81 3.70
CA ALA A 82 -2.46 5.83 3.97
C ALA A 82 -3.25 4.93 3.00
N SER A 83 -2.84 4.91 1.73
CA SER A 83 -3.33 4.02 0.69
C SER A 83 -3.34 2.55 1.07
N ARG A 84 -2.21 2.11 1.64
CA ARG A 84 -1.95 0.74 2.00
C ARG A 84 -2.77 0.35 3.22
N ILE A 85 -2.88 1.26 4.19
CA ILE A 85 -3.74 1.10 5.37
C ILE A 85 -5.21 0.98 4.94
N ASP A 86 -5.72 1.89 4.10
CA ASP A 86 -7.11 1.88 3.63
C ASP A 86 -7.50 0.57 2.92
N ARG A 87 -6.59 0.03 2.11
CA ARG A 87 -6.80 -1.26 1.45
C ARG A 87 -6.75 -2.43 2.43
N ALA A 88 -5.84 -2.40 3.40
CA ALA A 88 -5.74 -3.44 4.42
C ALA A 88 -6.99 -3.47 5.32
N LYS A 89 -7.57 -2.30 5.66
CA LYS A 89 -8.82 -2.20 6.44
C LYS A 89 -9.99 -2.95 5.79
N SER A 90 -10.05 -2.99 4.47
CA SER A 90 -11.18 -3.56 3.70
C SER A 90 -10.90 -4.91 3.04
N ASN A 91 -9.66 -5.41 3.11
CA ASN A 91 -9.25 -6.64 2.43
C ASN A 91 -8.26 -7.45 3.28
N SER A 92 -8.73 -8.56 3.82
CA SER A 92 -7.96 -9.44 4.71
C SER A 92 -6.69 -10.02 4.07
N ALA A 93 -6.71 -10.33 2.77
CA ALA A 93 -5.53 -10.84 2.07
C ALA A 93 -4.44 -9.76 1.93
N LEU A 94 -4.84 -8.49 1.74
CA LEU A 94 -3.91 -7.36 1.72
C LEU A 94 -3.40 -7.03 3.13
N ALA A 95 -4.26 -7.14 4.15
CA ALA A 95 -3.87 -6.99 5.55
C ALA A 95 -2.79 -8.02 5.95
N GLN A 96 -3.01 -9.31 5.69
CA GLN A 96 -2.02 -10.35 6.01
C GLN A 96 -0.66 -10.13 5.31
N ARG A 97 -0.66 -9.67 4.05
CA ARG A 97 0.58 -9.30 3.36
C ARG A 97 1.27 -8.12 4.01
N LEU A 98 0.50 -7.14 4.52
CA LEU A 98 1.04 -6.01 5.25
C LEU A 98 1.63 -6.43 6.60
N PHE A 99 0.95 -7.30 7.34
CA PHE A 99 1.41 -7.85 8.62
C PHE A 99 2.77 -8.55 8.46
N ALA A 100 2.89 -9.41 7.44
CA ALA A 100 4.16 -10.07 7.13
C ALA A 100 5.28 -9.06 6.81
N LYS A 101 4.96 -7.92 6.18
CA LYS A 101 5.94 -6.87 5.88
C LYS A 101 6.33 -6.05 7.10
N TRP A 102 5.40 -5.72 7.99
CA TRP A 102 5.71 -5.09 9.28
C TRP A 102 6.64 -5.99 10.09
N LYS A 103 6.29 -7.26 10.26
CA LYS A 103 7.11 -8.21 11.00
C LYS A 103 8.50 -8.41 10.38
N ALA A 104 8.58 -8.58 9.06
CA ALA A 104 9.86 -8.69 8.35
C ALA A 104 10.73 -7.42 8.46
N SER A 105 10.13 -6.28 8.79
CA SER A 105 10.84 -5.01 9.04
C SER A 105 11.17 -4.80 10.52
N GLY A 106 10.99 -5.82 11.37
CA GLY A 106 11.25 -5.74 12.81
C GLY A 106 10.22 -4.94 13.60
N LEU A 107 9.02 -4.73 13.04
CA LEU A 107 7.96 -3.94 13.68
C LEU A 107 6.95 -4.86 14.36
N ASP A 108 7.17 -5.13 15.65
CA ASP A 108 6.19 -5.83 16.48
C ASP A 108 5.05 -4.88 16.91
N GLU A 109 4.25 -5.29 17.90
CA GLU A 109 3.04 -4.59 18.34
C GLU A 109 3.27 -3.08 18.63
N GLY A 110 4.20 -2.77 19.53
CA GLY A 110 4.41 -1.38 20.01
C GLY A 110 4.75 -0.37 18.91
N PRO A 111 5.76 -0.64 18.05
CA PRO A 111 6.07 0.25 16.93
C PRO A 111 4.92 0.43 15.93
N VAL A 112 4.14 -0.63 15.66
CA VAL A 112 2.97 -0.55 14.76
C VAL A 112 1.86 0.29 15.39
N TYR A 113 1.60 0.11 16.69
CA TYR A 113 0.64 0.92 17.44
C TYR A 113 0.94 2.41 17.34
N GLN A 114 2.18 2.81 17.64
CA GLN A 114 2.59 4.22 17.60
C GLN A 114 2.43 4.85 16.21
N LYS A 115 2.73 4.09 15.14
CA LYS A 115 2.54 4.59 13.78
C LYS A 115 1.07 4.74 13.42
N LEU A 116 0.23 3.77 13.77
CA LEU A 116 -1.21 3.84 13.49
C LEU A 116 -1.92 4.89 14.36
N TRP A 117 -1.44 5.14 15.59
CA TRP A 117 -1.92 6.23 16.44
C TRP A 117 -1.88 7.58 15.74
N ILE A 118 -0.74 7.93 15.15
CA ILE A 118 -0.57 9.18 14.38
C ILE A 118 -1.52 9.23 13.18
N MET A 119 -1.95 8.07 12.67
CA MET A 119 -2.89 7.94 11.56
C MET A 119 -4.36 7.87 11.99
N GLY A 120 -4.67 8.09 13.28
CA GLY A 120 -6.03 8.13 13.79
C GLY A 120 -6.55 6.82 14.40
N LEU A 121 -5.68 5.94 14.89
CA LEU A 121 -6.09 4.67 15.53
C LEU A 121 -7.12 4.85 16.64
N GLU A 122 -7.07 5.93 17.43
CA GLU A 122 -8.07 6.21 18.47
C GLU A 122 -9.46 6.55 17.93
N ASN A 123 -9.53 7.08 16.70
CA ASN A 123 -10.72 7.72 16.15
C ASN A 123 -11.33 6.92 14.98
N ASP A 124 -10.58 5.99 14.38
CA ASP A 124 -11.03 5.12 13.28
C ASP A 124 -11.08 3.66 13.75
N ASN A 125 -12.28 3.16 14.02
CA ASN A 125 -12.54 1.77 14.42
C ASN A 125 -11.95 0.74 13.44
N ALA A 126 -11.86 1.06 12.15
CA ALA A 126 -11.28 0.16 11.17
C ALA A 126 -9.74 0.15 11.24
N VAL A 127 -9.09 1.26 11.63
CA VAL A 127 -7.65 1.28 11.94
C VAL A 127 -7.38 0.51 13.23
N TYR A 128 -8.19 0.73 14.28
CA TYR A 128 -8.09 -0.04 15.52
C TYR A 128 -8.27 -1.55 15.29
N LYS A 129 -9.24 -1.92 14.45
CA LYS A 129 -9.42 -3.32 14.06
C LYS A 129 -8.22 -3.87 13.30
N LEU A 130 -7.65 -3.12 12.35
CA LEU A 130 -6.46 -3.55 11.63
C LEU A 130 -5.27 -3.81 12.58
N TYR A 131 -5.12 -2.99 13.61
CA TYR A 131 -4.12 -3.18 14.65
C TYR A 131 -4.37 -4.44 15.48
N THR A 132 -5.59 -4.64 15.99
CA THR A 132 -5.91 -5.83 16.80
C THR A 132 -5.80 -7.13 15.99
N ASP A 133 -6.20 -7.11 14.70
CA ASP A 133 -5.98 -8.21 13.76
C ASP A 133 -4.47 -8.52 13.58
N TYR A 134 -3.61 -7.48 13.62
CA TYR A 134 -2.16 -7.68 13.55
C TYR A 134 -1.59 -8.34 14.80
N VAL A 135 -2.02 -7.93 15.99
CA VAL A 135 -1.60 -8.56 17.26
C VAL A 135 -1.99 -10.03 17.30
N LEU A 136 -3.25 -10.35 16.94
CA LEU A 136 -3.70 -11.74 16.83
C LEU A 136 -2.90 -12.55 15.80
N TRP A 137 -2.51 -11.91 14.70
CA TRP A 137 -1.65 -12.54 13.70
C TRP A 137 -0.24 -12.79 14.25
N LEU A 138 0.33 -11.88 15.06
CA LEU A 138 1.62 -12.09 15.72
C LEU A 138 1.55 -13.27 16.69
N ASP A 139 0.55 -13.31 17.58
CA ASP A 139 0.40 -14.41 18.55
C ASP A 139 0.30 -15.77 17.87
N LYS A 140 -0.42 -15.84 16.74
CA LYS A 140 -0.60 -17.07 15.97
C LYS A 140 0.68 -17.53 15.26
N ASN A 141 1.47 -16.61 14.72
CA ASN A 141 2.60 -16.95 13.82
C ASN A 141 3.97 -16.85 14.50
N PHE A 142 4.06 -16.09 15.58
CA PHE A 142 5.27 -15.83 16.37
C PHE A 142 4.93 -15.87 17.86
N PRO A 143 4.40 -17.00 18.37
CA PRO A 143 4.01 -17.10 19.77
C PRO A 143 5.20 -16.82 20.68
N LEU A 144 5.00 -15.97 21.68
CA LEU A 144 6.02 -15.73 22.69
C LEU A 144 6.32 -17.04 23.43
N PRO A 145 7.59 -17.30 23.78
CA PRO A 145 7.93 -18.46 24.59
C PRO A 145 7.16 -18.39 25.91
N LEU A 146 6.55 -19.52 26.31
CA LEU A 146 5.88 -19.65 27.59
C LEU A 146 6.86 -19.24 28.69
N LYS A 147 6.47 -18.26 29.51
CA LYS A 147 7.22 -17.93 30.73
C LYS A 147 7.37 -19.21 31.55
N SER A 148 8.60 -19.64 31.75
CA SER A 148 8.92 -20.69 32.72
C SER A 148 8.49 -20.15 34.08
N THR A 149 7.40 -20.67 34.64
CA THR A 149 7.11 -20.52 36.07
C THR A 149 8.27 -21.16 36.83
N THR A 150 9.12 -20.32 37.40
CA THR A 150 10.10 -20.70 38.43
C THR A 150 9.50 -20.35 39.77
#